data_AF-A0A9P4IIJ9-F1
#
_entry.id   AF-A0A9P4IIJ9-F1
#
_cell.length_a   1.000
_cell.length_b   1.000
_cell.length_c   1.000
_cell.angle_alpha   90.00
_cell.angle_beta   90.00
_cell.angle_gamma   90.00
#
_symmetry.space_group_name_H-M   'P 1'
#
loop_
_entity.id
_entity.type
_entity.pdbx_description
1 polymer ?
#
loop_
_entity_poly.entity_id
_entity_poly.type
_entity_poly.pdbx_seq_one_letter_code
_entity_poly.pdbx_strand_id
1 'polypeptide(L)'
;THIVKEITALKKLSHRHLVKFLGSYTDDEYIAYLMEPVADCNLLEYIANPGVPDLLALRYSYGCLAGAVNYLHSQRIRHRDIATRNILVKDGRVFLSDFGNAYIWTGSKRSTTNDRLPVSEEYMAPEVAKREPRNRASDMWSLGVVFLEV
;
A
#
# COMPACT_ATOMS: atom_id res chain seq x y z
N THR A 1 12.89 1.21 -14.24
CA THR A 1 13.46 0.19 -13.32
C THR A 1 12.69 0.04 -12.00
N HIS A 2 11.94 1.07 -11.53
CA HIS A 2 10.92 0.94 -10.46
C HIS A 2 9.49 0.81 -11.02
N ILE A 3 9.10 1.68 -11.96
CA ILE A 3 7.77 1.71 -12.58
C ILE A 3 7.37 0.36 -13.20
N VAL A 4 8.28 -0.32 -13.90
CA VAL A 4 8.01 -1.64 -14.50
C VAL A 4 7.68 -2.69 -13.43
N LYS A 5 8.32 -2.65 -12.27
CA LYS A 5 8.02 -3.58 -11.15
C LYS A 5 6.65 -3.30 -10.57
N GLU A 6 6.34 -2.02 -10.35
CA GLU A 6 5.04 -1.56 -9.87
C GLU A 6 3.91 -1.99 -10.82
N ILE A 7 4.03 -1.70 -12.12
CA ILE A 7 3.07 -2.14 -13.14
C ILE A 7 2.93 -3.67 -13.13
N THR A 8 4.04 -4.41 -12.99
CA THR A 8 4.01 -5.88 -12.94
C THR A 8 3.27 -6.40 -11.71
N ALA A 9 3.41 -5.74 -10.55
CA ALA A 9 2.64 -6.05 -9.36
C ALA A 9 1.15 -5.75 -9.59
N LEU A 10 0.83 -4.52 -9.99
CA LEU A 10 -0.54 -4.05 -10.18
C LEU A 10 -1.34 -4.88 -11.19
N LYS A 11 -0.72 -5.30 -12.31
CA LYS A 11 -1.38 -6.14 -13.33
C LYS A 11 -1.91 -7.48 -12.79
N LYS A 12 -1.39 -7.98 -11.67
CA LYS A 12 -1.81 -9.24 -11.05
C LYS A 12 -2.86 -9.06 -9.96
N LEU A 13 -3.13 -7.82 -9.57
CA LEU A 13 -3.94 -7.50 -8.41
C LEU A 13 -5.36 -7.14 -8.83
N SER A 14 -6.33 -7.76 -8.16
CA SER A 14 -7.74 -7.48 -8.32
C SER A 14 -8.42 -7.63 -6.98
N HIS A 15 -8.64 -6.51 -6.30
CA HIS A 15 -9.31 -6.47 -5.00
C HIS A 15 -9.98 -5.11 -4.81
N ARG A 16 -11.17 -5.12 -4.21
CA ARG A 16 -12.06 -3.94 -4.08
C ARG A 16 -11.51 -2.76 -3.25
N HIS A 17 -10.41 -2.97 -2.53
CA HIS A 17 -9.71 -1.98 -1.70
C HIS A 17 -8.24 -1.81 -2.10
N LEU A 18 -7.90 -2.16 -3.34
CA LEU A 18 -6.63 -1.83 -3.98
C LEU A 18 -6.91 -0.94 -5.17
N VAL A 19 -5.97 -0.05 -5.50
CA VAL A 19 -5.99 0.61 -6.81
C VAL A 19 -5.86 -0.42 -7.93
N LYS A 20 -6.57 -0.20 -9.03
CA LYS A 20 -6.55 -1.08 -10.20
C LYS A 20 -5.85 -0.39 -11.35
N PHE A 21 -4.83 -1.05 -11.88
CA PHE A 21 -4.14 -0.59 -13.09
C PHE A 21 -5.05 -0.73 -14.31
N LEU A 22 -5.19 0.34 -15.07
CA LEU A 22 -5.99 0.41 -16.29
C LEU A 22 -5.13 0.30 -17.55
N GLY A 23 -3.95 0.90 -17.55
CA GLY A 23 -3.09 0.97 -18.72
C GLY A 23 -1.84 1.80 -18.45
N SER A 24 -0.91 1.77 -19.40
CA SER A 24 0.29 2.59 -19.37
C SER A 24 0.55 3.18 -20.75
N TYR A 25 1.09 4.40 -20.76
CA TYR A 25 1.51 5.12 -21.95
C TYR A 25 2.97 5.49 -21.80
N THR A 26 3.71 5.44 -22.90
CA THR A 26 5.12 5.78 -22.92
C THR A 26 5.40 6.51 -24.22
N ASP A 27 6.15 7.60 -24.14
CA ASP A 27 6.78 8.29 -25.25
C ASP A 27 8.31 8.40 -24.99
N ASP A 28 9.01 9.19 -25.79
CA ASP A 28 10.47 9.33 -25.68
C ASP A 28 10.93 10.01 -24.37
N GLU A 29 10.04 10.73 -23.67
CA GLU A 29 10.38 11.56 -22.50
C GLU A 29 9.70 11.08 -21.20
N TYR A 30 8.51 10.46 -21.29
CA TYR A 30 7.69 10.12 -20.14
C TYR A 30 7.14 8.68 -20.17
N ILE A 31 7.01 8.11 -18.97
CA ILE A 31 6.22 6.91 -18.72
C ILE A 31 5.10 7.29 -17.76
N ALA A 32 3.85 7.09 -18.19
CA ALA A 32 2.66 7.27 -17.38
C ALA A 32 1.90 5.96 -17.24
N TYR A 33 1.22 5.77 -16.11
CA TYR A 33 0.25 4.70 -15.95
C TYR A 33 -1.03 5.19 -15.31
N LEU A 34 -2.15 4.63 -15.74
CA LEU A 34 -3.48 4.98 -15.31
C LEU A 34 -3.96 3.97 -14.26
N MET A 35 -4.60 4.49 -13.23
CA MET A 35 -5.20 3.69 -12.16
C MET A 35 -6.62 4.18 -11.85
N GLU A 36 -7.46 3.27 -11.38
CA GLU A 36 -8.74 3.59 -10.77
C GLU A 36 -8.77 3.17 -9.27
N PRO A 37 -9.53 3.86 -8.42
CA PRO A 37 -10.36 5.04 -8.72
C PRO A 37 -9.54 6.35 -8.81
N VAL A 38 -10.15 7.39 -9.37
CA VAL A 38 -9.70 8.77 -9.14
C VAL A 38 -10.09 9.15 -7.72
N ALA A 39 -9.09 9.25 -6.85
CA ALA A 39 -9.29 9.53 -5.44
C ALA A 39 -9.73 10.97 -5.18
N ASP A 40 -10.49 11.17 -4.10
CA ASP A 40 -10.81 12.51 -3.62
C ASP A 40 -9.59 13.11 -2.90
N CYS A 41 -8.87 12.30 -2.13
CA CYS A 41 -7.63 12.62 -1.43
C CYS A 41 -6.91 11.34 -0.96
N ASN A 42 -5.77 11.49 -0.28
CA ASN A 42 -5.19 10.40 0.52
C ASN A 42 -5.70 10.43 1.97
N LEU A 43 -5.48 9.34 2.72
CA LEU A 43 -5.97 9.17 4.08
C LEU A 43 -5.32 10.18 5.04
N LEU A 44 -4.06 10.57 4.81
CA LEU A 44 -3.38 11.60 5.61
C LEU A 44 -4.11 12.95 5.52
N GLU A 45 -4.45 13.38 4.32
CA GLU A 45 -5.24 14.60 4.09
C GLU A 45 -6.66 14.47 4.65
N TYR A 46 -7.26 13.28 4.51
CA TYR A 46 -8.61 13.02 5.00
C TYR A 46 -8.71 13.13 6.52
N ILE A 47 -7.77 12.55 7.28
CA ILE A 47 -7.76 12.61 8.76
C ILE A 47 -7.40 14.00 9.28
N ALA A 48 -6.60 14.77 8.53
CA ALA A 48 -6.19 16.12 8.92
C ALA A 48 -7.30 17.16 8.73
N ASN A 49 -8.38 16.84 8.00
CA ASN A 49 -9.44 17.78 7.68
C ASN A 49 -10.52 17.81 8.79
N PRO A 50 -10.63 18.91 9.56
CA PRO A 50 -11.59 19.01 10.68
C PRO A 50 -13.05 19.06 10.23
N GLY A 51 -13.32 19.28 8.93
CA GLY A 51 -14.67 19.30 8.36
C GLY A 51 -15.21 17.92 7.96
N VAL A 52 -14.38 16.87 8.06
CA VAL A 52 -14.78 15.50 7.71
C VAL A 52 -15.45 14.85 8.93
N PRO A 53 -16.77 14.59 8.92
CA PRO A 53 -17.52 14.33 10.15
C PRO A 53 -17.32 12.93 10.74
N ASP A 54 -16.66 12.01 10.04
CA ASP A 54 -16.84 10.58 10.30
C ASP A 54 -15.54 9.78 10.32
N LEU A 55 -14.69 10.08 11.32
CA LEU A 55 -13.62 9.16 11.74
C LEU A 55 -14.18 7.78 12.13
N LEU A 56 -15.46 7.71 12.55
CA LEU A 56 -16.13 6.44 12.83
C LEU A 56 -16.32 5.60 11.55
N ALA A 57 -16.69 6.21 10.42
CA ALA A 57 -16.74 5.57 9.10
C ALA A 57 -15.38 4.97 8.72
N LEU A 58 -14.28 5.67 9.04
CA LEU A 58 -12.93 5.14 8.80
C LEU A 58 -12.59 3.94 9.68
N ARG A 59 -13.11 3.83 10.91
CA ARG A 59 -12.93 2.61 11.72
C ARG A 59 -13.55 1.38 11.07
N TYR A 60 -14.68 1.54 10.36
CA TYR A 60 -15.25 0.45 9.56
C TYR A 60 -14.35 0.04 8.38
N SER A 61 -13.43 0.91 7.96
CA SER A 61 -12.46 0.62 6.90
C SER A 61 -11.27 -0.24 7.36
N TYR A 62 -11.12 -0.52 8.66
CA TYR A 62 -10.02 -1.37 9.17
C TYR A 62 -10.09 -2.78 8.58
N GLY A 63 -11.28 -3.36 8.54
CA GLY A 63 -11.50 -4.66 7.90
C GLY A 63 -11.20 -4.63 6.40
N CYS A 64 -11.47 -3.51 5.73
CA CYS A 64 -11.19 -3.31 4.31
C CYS A 64 -9.69 -3.33 4.02
N LEU A 65 -8.90 -2.57 4.79
CA LEU A 65 -7.43 -2.52 4.65
C LEU A 65 -6.77 -3.83 5.07
N ALA A 66 -7.18 -4.42 6.20
CA ALA A 66 -6.68 -5.72 6.62
C ALA A 66 -6.97 -6.81 5.58
N GLY A 67 -8.18 -6.80 5.00
CA GLY A 67 -8.56 -7.69 3.91
C GLY A 67 -7.70 -7.49 2.66
N ALA A 68 -7.41 -6.23 2.30
CA ALA A 68 -6.53 -5.90 1.17
C ALA A 68 -5.09 -6.39 1.38
N VAL A 69 -4.51 -6.17 2.56
CA VAL A 69 -3.16 -6.63 2.90
C VAL A 69 -3.10 -8.16 2.93
N ASN A 70 -4.11 -8.81 3.51
CA ASN A 70 -4.23 -10.27 3.48
C ASN A 70 -4.30 -10.81 2.04
N TYR A 71 -5.06 -10.15 1.17
CA TYR A 71 -5.10 -10.48 -0.24
C TYR A 71 -3.71 -10.34 -0.90
N LEU A 72 -2.98 -9.24 -0.69
CA LEU A 72 -1.61 -9.08 -1.21
C LEU A 72 -0.71 -10.23 -0.77
N HIS A 73 -0.75 -10.56 0.52
CA HIS A 73 0.04 -11.63 1.09
C HIS A 73 -0.31 -13.00 0.48
N SER A 74 -1.58 -13.24 0.15
CA SER A 74 -2.03 -14.44 -0.57
C SER A 74 -1.50 -14.50 -2.01
N GLN A 75 -1.33 -13.35 -2.66
CA GLN A 75 -0.77 -13.22 -4.01
C GLN A 75 0.76 -13.22 -4.03
N ARG A 76 1.41 -13.52 -2.89
CA ARG A 76 2.85 -13.47 -2.70
C ARG A 76 3.45 -12.08 -2.97
N ILE A 77 2.75 -11.05 -2.52
CA ILE A 77 3.19 -9.66 -2.61
C ILE A 77 3.22 -9.05 -1.21
N ARG A 78 4.32 -8.36 -0.88
CA ARG A 78 4.38 -7.44 0.26
C ARG A 78 4.32 -6.02 -0.26
N HIS A 79 3.60 -5.16 0.45
CA HIS A 79 3.48 -3.75 0.09
C HIS A 79 4.76 -2.98 0.41
N ARG A 80 5.29 -3.22 1.62
CA ARG A 80 6.52 -2.67 2.18
C ARG A 80 6.55 -1.18 2.53
N ASP A 81 5.58 -0.41 2.08
CA ASP A 81 5.45 1.02 2.39
C ASP A 81 3.98 1.42 2.66
N ILE A 82 3.34 0.74 3.63
CA ILE A 82 1.97 1.06 4.05
C ILE A 82 2.04 2.29 4.98
N ALA A 83 1.35 3.36 4.60
CA ALA A 83 1.25 4.60 5.35
C ALA A 83 -0.05 5.33 4.97
N THR A 84 -0.51 6.28 5.78
CA THR A 84 -1.75 7.02 5.49
C THR A 84 -1.68 7.79 4.16
N ARG A 85 -0.50 8.33 3.80
CA ARG A 85 -0.29 8.97 2.48
C ARG A 85 -0.41 8.02 1.27
N ASN A 86 -0.23 6.71 1.48
CA ASN A 86 -0.31 5.68 0.43
C ASN A 86 -1.67 4.97 0.41
N ILE A 87 -2.65 5.48 1.16
CA ILE A 87 -4.02 4.99 1.15
C ILE A 87 -4.89 6.10 0.56
N LEU A 88 -5.56 5.81 -0.55
CA LEU A 88 -6.47 6.74 -1.21
C LEU A 88 -7.87 6.62 -0.61
N VAL A 89 -8.59 7.74 -0.57
CA VAL A 89 -9.99 7.81 -0.17
C VAL A 89 -10.84 8.24 -1.35
N LYS A 90 -11.92 7.48 -1.60
CA LYS A 90 -12.93 7.81 -2.61
C LYS A 90 -14.32 7.48 -2.09
N ASP A 91 -15.19 8.48 -2.00
CA ASP A 91 -16.59 8.35 -1.55
C ASP A 91 -16.69 7.57 -0.21
N GLY A 92 -15.80 7.90 0.74
CA GLY A 92 -15.71 7.25 2.06
C GLY A 92 -15.10 5.83 2.06
N ARG A 93 -14.60 5.34 0.93
CA ARG A 93 -13.93 4.04 0.80
C ARG A 93 -12.42 4.21 0.68
N VAL A 94 -11.67 3.26 1.25
CA VAL A 94 -10.21 3.25 1.24
C VAL A 94 -9.65 2.31 0.18
N PHE A 95 -8.53 2.71 -0.43
CA PHE A 95 -7.82 1.95 -1.46
C PHE A 95 -6.32 2.03 -1.20
N LEU A 96 -5.67 0.88 -1.01
CA LEU A 96 -4.21 0.85 -0.87
C LEU A 96 -3.55 1.10 -2.24
N SER A 97 -2.52 1.94 -2.27
CA SER A 97 -1.84 2.45 -3.46
C SER A 97 -0.32 2.56 -3.24
N ASP A 98 0.42 2.99 -4.26
CA ASP A 98 1.89 3.10 -4.29
C ASP A 98 2.60 1.75 -4.07
N PHE A 99 2.72 1.00 -5.17
CA PHE A 99 3.39 -0.30 -5.17
C PHE A 99 4.85 -0.17 -5.63
N GLY A 100 5.43 1.04 -5.63
CA GLY A 100 6.81 1.29 -6.05
C GLY A 100 7.87 0.52 -5.26
N ASN A 101 7.56 0.23 -3.98
CA ASN A 101 8.39 -0.55 -3.06
C ASN A 101 7.94 -2.01 -2.90
N ALA A 102 6.89 -2.43 -3.61
CA ALA A 102 6.32 -3.75 -3.45
C ALA A 102 7.33 -4.86 -3.80
N TYR A 103 7.24 -5.97 -3.05
CA TYR A 103 8.10 -7.13 -3.24
C TYR A 103 7.27 -8.37 -3.57
N ILE A 104 7.51 -8.91 -4.76
CA ILE A 104 6.93 -10.17 -5.24
C ILE A 104 7.94 -11.29 -4.98
N TRP A 105 7.54 -12.35 -4.29
CA TRP A 105 8.40 -13.52 -4.09
C TRP A 105 7.92 -14.74 -4.85
N THR A 106 8.85 -15.47 -5.46
CA THR A 106 8.62 -16.70 -6.22
C THR A 106 9.47 -17.84 -5.65
N GLY A 107 9.01 -19.08 -5.78
CA GLY A 107 9.76 -20.29 -5.40
C GLY A 107 9.91 -20.59 -3.90
N SER A 108 10.01 -19.58 -3.04
CA SER A 108 10.13 -19.73 -1.58
C SER A 108 8.77 -19.73 -0.89
N LYS A 109 8.61 -20.56 0.16
CA LYS A 109 7.46 -20.45 1.09
C LYS A 109 7.55 -19.21 1.98
N ARG A 110 8.74 -18.61 2.13
CA ARG A 110 9.01 -17.48 3.01
C ARG A 110 9.13 -16.19 2.19
N SER A 111 8.55 -15.11 2.71
CA SER A 111 8.67 -13.75 2.15
C SER A 111 9.86 -12.97 2.70
N THR A 112 10.73 -13.60 3.48
CA THR A 112 11.83 -12.94 4.20
C THR A 112 12.87 -12.36 3.25
N THR A 113 13.25 -11.12 3.48
CA THR A 113 14.35 -10.45 2.76
C THR A 113 15.24 -9.68 3.73
N ASN A 114 16.49 -9.44 3.31
CA ASN A 114 17.50 -8.70 4.07
C ASN A 114 17.88 -7.38 3.37
N ASP A 115 17.04 -6.92 2.44
CA ASP A 115 17.32 -5.77 1.60
C ASP A 115 16.97 -4.45 2.30
N ARG A 116 17.70 -3.40 1.92
CA ARG A 116 17.54 -2.04 2.47
C ARG A 116 16.80 -1.19 1.43
N LEU A 117 15.53 -0.90 1.68
CA LEU A 117 14.75 0.03 0.86
C LEU A 117 14.36 1.25 1.69
N PRO A 118 14.23 2.43 1.05
CA PRO A 118 13.48 3.53 1.62
C PRO A 118 12.07 3.07 2.00
N VAL A 119 11.62 3.44 3.19
CA VAL A 119 10.27 3.22 3.69
C VAL A 119 9.86 4.43 4.52
N SER A 120 8.56 4.61 4.73
CA SER A 120 8.04 5.55 5.72
C SER A 120 8.62 5.26 7.10
N GLU A 121 9.42 6.18 7.65
CA GLU A 121 10.12 5.94 8.91
C GLU A 121 9.16 5.82 10.09
N GLU A 122 8.06 6.58 10.08
CA GLU A 122 7.05 6.62 11.14
C GLU A 122 6.25 5.31 11.23
N TYR A 123 6.15 4.58 10.11
CA TYR A 123 5.39 3.32 9.99
C TYR A 123 6.30 2.10 10.01
N MET A 124 7.60 2.30 10.24
CA MET A 124 8.61 1.28 10.12
C MET A 124 8.52 0.25 11.24
N ALA A 125 8.48 -1.04 10.89
CA ALA A 125 8.55 -2.13 11.86
C ALA A 125 9.93 -2.16 12.56
N PRO A 126 10.01 -2.60 13.83
CA PRO A 126 11.26 -2.55 14.60
C PRO A 126 12.39 -3.36 13.96
N GLU A 127 12.08 -4.51 13.35
CA GLU A 127 13.06 -5.31 12.61
C GLU A 127 13.58 -4.56 11.37
N VAL A 128 12.75 -3.74 10.73
CA VAL A 128 13.15 -2.92 9.58
C VAL A 128 14.07 -1.80 10.05
N ALA A 129 13.75 -1.14 11.17
CA ALA A 129 14.57 -0.09 11.77
C ALA A 129 15.95 -0.61 12.22
N LYS A 130 15.99 -1.82 12.77
CA LYS A 130 17.22 -2.51 13.16
C LYS A 130 17.98 -3.14 11.98
N ARG A 131 17.46 -3.04 10.75
CA ARG A 131 18.01 -3.67 9.54
C ARG A 131 18.13 -5.20 9.65
N GLU A 132 17.21 -5.79 10.39
CA GLU A 132 17.04 -7.23 10.55
C GLU A 132 16.15 -7.81 9.42
N PRO A 133 16.13 -9.15 9.24
CA PRO A 133 15.29 -9.78 8.22
C PRO A 133 13.81 -9.43 8.39
N ARG A 134 13.21 -8.85 7.35
CA ARG A 134 11.79 -8.45 7.34
C ARG A 134 10.94 -9.42 6.54
N ASN A 135 9.68 -9.61 6.92
CA ASN A 135 8.73 -10.50 6.23
C ASN A 135 7.34 -9.86 6.10
N ARG A 136 6.26 -10.65 6.02
CA ARG A 136 4.87 -10.17 5.95
C ARG A 136 4.44 -9.43 7.23
N ALA A 137 5.00 -9.80 8.38
CA ALA A 137 4.72 -9.17 9.66
C ALA A 137 5.03 -7.67 9.67
N SER A 138 6.04 -7.24 8.89
CA SER A 138 6.41 -5.83 8.79
C SER A 138 5.31 -4.99 8.12
N ASP A 139 4.59 -5.54 7.13
CA ASP A 139 3.42 -4.85 6.55
C ASP A 139 2.28 -4.73 7.58
N MET A 140 2.12 -5.76 8.44
CA MET A 140 1.10 -5.74 9.49
C MET A 140 1.42 -4.73 10.59
N TRP A 141 2.71 -4.54 10.91
CA TRP A 141 3.14 -3.47 11.81
C TRP A 141 2.77 -2.10 11.24
N SER A 142 3.16 -1.82 9.99
CA SER A 142 2.86 -0.55 9.33
C SER A 142 1.36 -0.28 9.25
N LEU A 143 0.55 -1.32 8.97
CA LEU A 143 -0.91 -1.23 9.03
C LEU A 143 -1.43 -0.91 10.44
N GLY A 144 -0.81 -1.49 11.48
CA GLY A 144 -1.13 -1.17 12.87
C GLY A 144 -0.87 0.28 13.21
N VAL A 145 0.24 0.86 12.73
CA VAL A 145 0.54 2.29 12.89
C VAL A 145 -0.52 3.15 12.20
N VAL A 146 -0.94 2.81 10.97
CA VAL A 146 -2.05 3.48 10.28
C VAL A 146 -3.32 3.49 11.13
N PHE A 147 -3.66 2.40 11.81
CA PHE A 147 -4.86 2.33 12.66
C PHE A 147 -4.76 3.12 13.97
N LEU A 148 -3.55 3.52 14.39
CA LEU A 148 -3.36 4.39 15.55
C LEU A 148 -3.54 5.87 15.20
N GLU A 149 -3.37 6.23 13.93
CA GLU A 149 -3.55 7.61 13.44
C GLU A 149 -5.00 7.96 13.09
N VAL A 150 -5.85 6.95 12.90
CA VAL A 150 -7.29 7.06 12.59
C VAL A 150 -8.15 7.00 13.85
#